data_AF-A0A932UEV8-F1
#
_entry.id   AF-A0A932UEV8-F1
#
_cell.length_a   1.000
_cell.length_b   1.000
_cell.length_c   1.000
_cell.angle_alpha   90.00
_cell.angle_beta   90.00
_cell.angle_gamma   90.00
#
_symmetry.space_group_name_H-M   'P 1'
#
loop_
_entity.id
_entity.type
_entity.pdbx_description
1 polymer ?
#
loop_
_entity_poly.entity_id
_entity_poly.type
_entity_poly.pdbx_seq_one_letter_code
_entity_poly.pdbx_strand_id
1 'polypeptide(L)' 'MRYPIILEWSGNNFGVYSPDVPGCFAAGDTMEEAKREFQAALAFHFEGLREEGLPIPEPSTAVDYVEVDPLPQSAKAS' A
#
# COMPACT_ATOMS: atom_id res chain seq x y z
N MET A 1 9.33 -9.89 -9.12
CA MET A 1 7.92 -9.97 -8.67
C MET A 1 7.40 -8.55 -8.47
N ARG A 2 6.09 -8.32 -8.57
CA ARG A 2 5.47 -7.02 -8.30
C ARG A 2 4.33 -7.26 -7.31
N TYR A 3 4.33 -6.51 -6.21
CA TYR A 3 3.26 -6.57 -5.21
C TYR A 3 2.35 -5.35 -5.39
N PRO A 4 1.02 -5.52 -5.31
CA PRO A 4 0.10 -4.40 -5.24
C PRO A 4 0.28 -3.70 -3.90
N ILE A 5 0.27 -2.38 -3.94
CA ILE A 5 0.40 -1.53 -2.75
C ILE A 5 -0.78 -0.58 -2.66
N ILE A 6 -1.24 -0.33 -1.45
CA ILE A 6 -2.26 0.66 -1.14
C ILE A 6 -1.54 1.84 -0.48
N LEU A 7 -1.78 3.04 -0.99
CA LEU A 7 -1.24 4.30 -0.46
C LEU A 7 -2.39 5.08 0.17
N GLU A 8 -2.33 5.29 1.48
CA GLU A 8 -3.38 5.98 2.25
C GLU A 8 -2.86 7.33 2.73
N TRP A 9 -3.57 8.41 2.38
CA TRP A 9 -3.25 9.75 2.88
C TRP A 9 -3.87 9.95 4.26
N SER A 10 -3.05 10.26 5.26
CA SER A 10 -3.47 10.47 6.65
C SER A 10 -3.64 11.94 7.04
N GLY A 11 -3.50 12.87 6.10
CA GLY A 11 -3.58 14.33 6.36
C GLY A 11 -2.22 15.01 6.48
N ASN A 12 -1.16 14.28 6.83
CA ASN A 12 0.21 14.77 6.94
C ASN A 12 1.23 13.93 6.17
N ASN A 13 0.97 12.62 6.00
CA ASN A 13 1.84 11.69 5.30
C ASN A 13 1.03 10.61 4.57
N PHE A 14 1.74 9.82 3.77
CA PHE A 14 1.23 8.59 3.17
C PHE A 14 1.65 7.39 4.01
N GLY A 15 0.68 6.59 4.42
CA GLY A 15 0.90 5.21 4.84
C GLY A 15 0.87 4.28 3.64
N VAL A 16 1.61 3.17 3.69
CA VAL A 16 1.65 2.17 2.62
C VAL A 16 1.76 0.76 3.15
N TYR A 17 1.00 -0.15 2.53
CA TYR A 17 1.02 -1.57 2.80
C TYR A 17 0.66 -2.37 1.55
N SER A 18 0.89 -3.68 1.58
CA SER A 18 0.45 -4.62 0.56
C SER A 18 -0.53 -5.62 1.16
N PRO A 19 -1.71 -5.86 0.55
CA PRO A 19 -2.62 -6.92 0.98
C PRO A 19 -1.98 -8.32 0.95
N ASP A 20 -1.02 -8.52 0.05
CA ASP A 20 -0.34 -9.81 -0.15
C ASP A 20 0.80 -10.05 0.84
N VAL A 21 1.23 -9.02 1.60
CA VAL A 21 2.30 -9.14 2.61
C VAL A 21 1.82 -8.54 3.95
N PRO A 22 0.92 -9.23 4.66
CA PRO A 22 0.39 -8.75 5.93
C PRO A 22 1.50 -8.53 6.96
N GLY A 23 1.41 -7.42 7.70
CA GLY A 23 2.39 -7.06 8.73
C GLY A 23 3.61 -6.30 8.23
N CYS A 24 3.77 -6.12 6.90
CA CYS A 24 4.75 -5.20 6.34
C CYS A 24 4.06 -3.85 6.02
N PHE A 25 4.60 -2.75 6.56
CA PHE A 25 4.08 -1.40 6.38
C PHE A 25 5.22 -0.39 6.34
N ALA A 26 4.98 0.76 5.72
CA ALA A 26 5.86 1.92 5.79
C ALA A 26 5.06 3.22 5.72
N ALA A 27 5.73 4.35 5.91
CA ALA A 27 5.14 5.68 5.75
C ALA A 27 6.16 6.66 5.15
N GLY A 28 5.67 7.75 4.57
CA GLY A 28 6.50 8.80 3.99
C GLY A 28 5.73 10.07 3.73
N ASP A 29 6.39 11.23 3.73
CA ASP A 29 5.73 12.53 3.57
C ASP A 29 5.20 12.71 2.14
N THR A 30 5.75 11.96 1.19
CA THR A 30 5.30 11.91 -0.20
C THR A 30 4.99 10.48 -0.63
N MET A 31 4.18 10.31 -1.69
CA MET A 31 3.90 9.00 -2.27
C MET A 31 5.19 8.25 -2.68
N GLU A 32 6.14 8.98 -3.28
CA GLU A 32 7.42 8.40 -3.72
C GLU A 32 8.29 7.96 -2.54
N GLU A 33 8.31 8.76 -1.47
CA GLU A 33 9.00 8.40 -0.25
C GLU A 33 8.38 7.16 0.40
N ALA A 34 7.06 7.16 0.63
CA ALA A 34 6.37 6.02 1.23
C ALA A 34 6.66 4.74 0.43
N LYS A 35 6.58 4.80 -0.91
CA LYS A 35 6.90 3.68 -1.79
C LYS A 35 8.35 3.21 -1.67
N ARG A 36 9.32 4.12 -1.60
CA ARG A 36 10.74 3.79 -1.41
C ARG A 36 10.96 3.08 -0.07
N GLU A 37 10.41 3.63 1.00
CA GLU A 37 10.50 3.04 2.35
C GLU A 37 9.83 1.66 2.40
N PHE A 38 8.68 1.50 1.74
CA PHE A 38 8.00 0.20 1.64
C PHE A 38 8.80 -0.84 0.87
N GLN A 39 9.48 -0.43 -0.21
CA GLN A 39 10.35 -1.32 -0.95
C GLN A 39 11.52 -1.82 -0.08
N ALA A 40 12.09 -0.95 0.75
CA ALA A 40 13.12 -1.33 1.72
C ALA A 40 12.57 -2.27 2.80
N ALA A 41 11.38 -1.97 3.34
CA ALA A 41 10.70 -2.81 4.33
C ALA A 41 10.39 -4.21 3.80
N LEU A 42 9.93 -4.33 2.55
CA LEU A 42 9.71 -5.64 1.90
C LEU A 42 11.00 -6.44 1.75
N ALA A 43 12.08 -5.79 1.30
CA ALA A 43 13.37 -6.45 1.13
C ALA A 43 13.89 -7.01 2.45
N PHE A 44 13.80 -6.21 3.53
CA PHE A 44 14.18 -6.64 4.88
C PHE A 44 13.29 -7.78 5.40
N HIS A 45 11.97 -7.68 5.22
CA HIS A 45 11.04 -8.72 5.66
C HIS A 45 11.28 -10.06 4.96
N PHE A 46 11.52 -10.04 3.64
CA PHE A 46 11.81 -11.25 2.87
C PHE A 46 13.17 -11.86 3.20
N GLU A 47 14.16 -11.05 3.58
CA GLU A 47 15.41 -11.56 4.11
C GLU A 47 15.19 -12.35 5.40
N GLY A 48 14.41 -11.81 6.35
CA GLY A 48 14.04 -12.51 7.58
C GLY A 48 13.31 -13.83 7.33
N LEU A 49 12.31 -13.83 6.44
CA LEU A 49 11.60 -15.07 6.06
C LEU A 49 12.56 -16.12 5.49
N ARG A 50 13.50 -15.71 4.64
CA ARG A 50 14.50 -16.61 4.05
C ARG A 50 15.44 -17.20 5.11
N GLU A 51 15.86 -16.39 6.09
CA GLU A 51 16.71 -16.86 7.20
C GLU A 51 16.00 -17.89 8.08
N GLU A 52 14.69 -17.73 8.27
CA GLU A 52 13.85 -18.68 9.01
C GLU A 52 13.41 -19.91 8.18
N GLY A 53 13.74 -19.95 6.88
CA GLY A 53 13.33 -21.02 5.98
C GLY A 53 11.84 -21.00 5.64
N LEU A 54 11.19 -19.84 5.80
CA LEU A 54 9.78 -19.62 5.49
C LEU A 54 9.60 -19.20 4.03
N PRO A 55 8.46 -19.53 3.40
CA PRO A 55 8.18 -19.13 2.04
C PRO A 55 7.94 -17.63 1.93
N ILE A 56 8.36 -17.04 0.80
CA ILE A 56 7.99 -15.68 0.44
C ILE A 56 6.53 -15.67 -0.05
N PRO A 57 5.66 -14.80 0.47
CA PRO A 57 4.28 -14.68 -0.02
C PRO A 57 4.26 -14.33 -1.51
N GLU A 58 3.51 -15.05 -2.33
CA GLU A 58 3.38 -14.72 -3.76
C GLU A 58 2.34 -13.61 -3.97
N PRO A 59 2.58 -12.65 -4.89
CA PRO A 59 1.59 -11.63 -5.22
C PRO A 59 0.39 -12.26 -5.91
N SER A 60 -0.81 -11.99 -5.40
CA SER A 60 -2.06 -12.60 -5.87
C SER A 60 -3.21 -11.60 -6.02
N THR A 61 -3.09 -10.43 -5.40
CA THR A 61 -4.13 -9.41 -5.44
C THR A 61 -4.18 -8.73 -6.81
N ALA A 62 -5.37 -8.74 -7.41
CA ALA A 62 -5.68 -7.93 -8.58
C ALA A 62 -6.14 -6.53 -8.15
N VAL A 63 -5.65 -5.50 -8.84
CA VAL A 63 -6.04 -4.11 -8.62
C VAL A 63 -6.83 -3.64 -9.82
N ASP A 64 -8.00 -3.07 -9.58
CA ASP A 64 -8.86 -2.47 -10.60
C ASP A 64 -9.51 -1.20 -10.05
N TYR A 65 -10.08 -0.39 -10.93
CA TYR A 65 -10.74 0.86 -10.61
C TYR A 65 -12.15 0.88 -11.19
N VAL A 66 -13.09 1.42 -10.44
CA VAL A 66 -14.45 1.70 -10.93
C VAL A 66 -14.63 3.20 -11.07
N GLU A 67 -15.20 3.63 -12.19
CA GLU A 67 -15.61 5.03 -12.37
C GLU A 67 -16.91 5.29 -11.61
N VAL A 68 -16.94 6.39 -10.87
CA VAL A 68 -18.14 6.84 -10.16
C VAL A 68 -18.42 8.26 -10.61
N ASP A 69 -19.62 8.52 -11.13
CA ASP A 69 -20.08 9.87 -11.40
C ASP A 69 -20.34 10.56 -10.05
N PRO A 70 -19.64 11.65 -9.69
CA PRO A 70 -19.93 12.35 -8.46
C PRO A 70 -21.35 12.92 -8.56
N LEU A 71 -22.29 12.32 -7.79
CA LEU A 71 -23.62 12.89 -7.61
C LEU A 71 -23.50 14.39 -7.33
N PRO A 72 -24.37 15.24 -7.92
CA PRO A 72 -24.37 16.65 -7.57
C PRO A 72 -24.53 16.76 -6.06
N GLN A 73 -23.52 17.31 -5.39
CA GLN A 73 -23.65 17.64 -3.96
C GLN A 73 -24.89 18.50 -3.87
N SER A 74 -25.95 17.97 -3.24
CA SER A 74 -27.19 18.71 -3.03
C SER A 74 -26.81 20.08 -2.52
N ALA A 75 -27.12 21.13 -3.29
CA ALA A 75 -26.89 22.51 -2.90
C ALA A 75 -27.37 22.64 -1.46
N LYS A 76 -26.45 22.96 -0.53
CA LYS A 76 -26.84 23.26 0.84
C LYS A 76 -27.89 24.36 0.75
N ALA A 77 -29.14 23.99 1.00
CA ALA A 77 -30.21 24.94 1.15
C ALA A 77 -30.02 25.62 2.49
N SER A 78 -30.01 26.95 2.45
CA SER A 78 -30.06 27.91 3.56
C SER A 78 -28.72 28.35 4.15
#